data_AF-A0A966VLT5-F1
#
_entry.id   AF-A0A966VLT5-F1
#
_cell.length_a   1.000
_cell.length_b   1.000
_cell.length_c   1.000
_cell.angle_alpha   90.00
_cell.angle_beta   90.00
_cell.angle_gamma   90.00
#
_symmetry.space_group_name_H-M   'P 1'
#
loop_
_entity.id
_entity.type
_entity.pdbx_description
1 polymer ?
#
loop_
_entity_poly.entity_id
_entity_poly.type
_entity_poly.pdbx_seq_one_letter_code
_entity_poly.pdbx_strand_id
1 'polypeptide(L)' 'SFLAPGVGTLFARGACLQKGASLLFCEGELFDLKGHLVATASGTFKAIRRKEQLQAKAA' A
#
# COMPACT_ATOMS: atom_id res chain seq x y z
N SER A 1 5.06 -3.41 11.08
CA SER A 1 5.50 -3.44 12.47
C SER A 1 4.69 -2.48 13.32
N PHE A 2 4.47 -2.81 14.59
CA PHE A 2 3.85 -1.92 15.57
C PHE A 2 4.95 -1.25 16.40
N LEU A 3 4.96 0.08 16.45
CA LEU A 3 6.01 0.87 17.12
C LEU A 3 5.50 1.49 18.43
N ALA A 4 4.22 1.86 18.48
CA ALA A 4 3.55 2.41 19.64
C ALA A 4 2.04 2.08 19.60
N PRO A 5 1.31 2.22 20.72
CA PRO A 5 -0.14 2.06 20.73
C PRO A 5 -0.83 3.08 19.81
N GLY A 6 -1.69 2.59 18.90
CA GLY A 6 -2.56 3.45 18.08
C GLY A 6 -3.83 3.81 18.83
N VAL A 7 -3.85 4.98 19.48
CA VAL A 7 -5.00 5.43 20.29
C VAL A 7 -5.73 6.57 19.59
N GLY A 8 -7.06 6.48 19.56
CA GLY A 8 -7.91 7.50 18.94
C GLY A 8 -7.91 7.41 17.41
N THR A 9 -8.09 8.55 16.74
CA THR A 9 -8.07 8.63 15.26
C THR A 9 -6.65 8.49 14.74
N LEU A 10 -6.48 7.62 13.74
CA LEU A 10 -5.20 7.39 13.08
C LEU A 10 -5.33 7.69 11.58
N PHE A 11 -4.25 8.20 10.99
CA PHE A 11 -4.15 8.49 9.57
C PHE A 11 -3.19 7.52 8.90
N ALA A 12 -3.69 6.78 7.91
CA ALA A 12 -2.87 5.86 7.14
C ALA A 12 -2.46 6.50 5.81
N ARG A 13 -1.20 6.33 5.44
CA ARG A 13 -0.71 6.60 4.09
C ARG A 13 -0.07 5.33 3.54
N GLY A 14 -0.27 5.08 2.25
CA GLY A 14 0.41 4.01 1.55
C GLY A 14 1.02 4.48 0.24
N ALA A 15 2.12 3.84 -0.14
CA ALA A 15 2.79 4.08 -1.41
C ALA A 15 3.11 2.74 -2.10
N CYS A 16 2.92 2.67 -3.41
CA CYS A 16 3.41 1.56 -4.21
C CYS A 16 4.86 1.82 -4.58
N LEU A 17 5.78 1.04 -4.00
CA LEU A 17 7.21 1.16 -4.25
C LEU A 17 7.60 0.60 -5.61
N GLN A 18 7.04 -0.56 -5.98
CA GLN A 18 7.33 -1.20 -7.24
C GLN A 18 6.06 -1.81 -7.86
N LYS A 19 5.78 -1.42 -9.10
CA LYS A 19 4.66 -1.93 -9.88
C LYS A 19 5.15 -2.90 -10.95
N GLY A 20 4.96 -4.19 -10.71
CA GLY A 20 5.25 -5.25 -11.66
C GLY A 20 4.05 -5.61 -12.54
N ALA A 21 4.26 -6.63 -13.38
CA ALA A 21 3.22 -7.07 -14.31
C ALA A 21 2.05 -7.78 -13.61
N SER A 22 2.35 -8.59 -12.59
CA SER A 22 1.42 -9.43 -11.83
C SER A 22 1.40 -9.13 -10.34
N LEU A 23 2.39 -8.39 -9.83
CA LEU A 23 2.54 -8.06 -8.41
C LEU A 23 2.88 -6.57 -8.22
N LEU A 24 2.36 -5.98 -7.15
CA LEU A 24 2.76 -4.66 -6.64
C LEU A 24 3.31 -4.82 -5.23
N PHE A 25 4.42 -4.16 -4.96
CA PHE A 25 5.00 -4.06 -3.63
C PHE A 25 4.72 -2.67 -3.08
N CYS A 26 4.05 -2.61 -1.94
CA CYS A 26 3.63 -1.38 -1.31
C CYS A 26 4.13 -1.30 0.13
N GLU A 27 4.26 -0.08 0.62
CA GLU A 27 4.47 0.24 2.02
C GLU A 27 3.27 1.01 2.56
N GLY A 28 3.15 1.01 3.89
CA GLY A 28 2.16 1.77 4.63
C GLY A 28 2.75 2.34 5.91
N GLU A 29 2.27 3.52 6.27
CA GLU A 29 2.61 4.23 7.50
C GLU A 29 1.32 4.66 8.18
N LEU A 30 1.32 4.64 9.51
CA LEU A 30 0.18 5.02 10.34
C LEU A 30 0.60 6.07 11.35
N PHE A 31 -0.11 7.20 11.36
CA PHE A 31 0.18 8.35 12.20
C PHE A 31 -0.96 8.64 13.18
N ASP A 32 -0.64 9.13 14.37
CA ASP A 32 -1.63 9.69 15.30
C ASP A 32 -2.01 11.15 14.94
N LEU A 33 -2.93 11.74 15.71
CA LEU A 33 -3.34 13.15 15.54
C LEU A 33 -2.21 14.17 15.77
N LYS A 34 -1.13 13.78 16.44
CA LYS A 34 0.05 14.61 16.69
C LYS A 34 1.13 14.43 15.61
N GLY A 35 0.90 13.55 14.64
CA GLY A 35 1.84 13.25 13.57
C GLY A 35 2.92 12.23 13.94
N HIS A 36 2.79 11.51 15.06
CA HIS A 36 3.74 10.46 15.41
C HIS A 36 3.48 9.18 14.62
N LEU A 37 4.53 8.59 14.08
CA LEU A 37 4.48 7.28 13.44
C LEU A 37 4.28 6.19 14.49
N VAL A 38 3.14 5.49 14.44
CA VAL A 38 2.79 4.44 15.41
C VAL A 38 2.90 3.03 14.83
N ALA A 39 2.81 2.88 13.51
CA ALA A 39 3.00 1.60 12.84
C ALA A 39 3.48 1.78 11.39
N THR A 40 4.15 0.75 10.90
CA THR A 40 4.52 0.58 9.49
C THR A 40 3.94 -0.72 8.94
N ALA A 41 3.79 -0.81 7.63
CA ALA A 41 3.33 -2.00 6.94
C ALA A 41 4.09 -2.18 5.64
N SER A 42 4.27 -3.44 5.23
CA SER A 42 4.61 -3.80 3.87
C SER A 42 3.55 -4.76 3.35
N GLY A 43 3.25 -4.66 2.06
CA GLY A 43 2.21 -5.47 1.44
C GLY A 43 2.57 -5.82 0.01
N THR A 44 2.30 -7.07 -0.36
CA THR A 44 2.41 -7.56 -1.73
C THR A 44 1.01 -7.82 -2.26
N PHE A 45 0.67 -7.17 -3.36
CA PHE A 45 -0.67 -7.20 -3.96
C PHE A 45 -0.63 -7.84 -5.34
N LYS A 46 -1.65 -8.61 -5.68
CA LYS A 46 -1.84 -9.13 -7.04
C LYS A 46 -2.32 -8.00 -7.96
N ALA A 47 -1.60 -7.76 -9.04
CA ALA A 47 -2.03 -6.84 -10.08
C ALA A 47 -3.15 -7.47 -10.91
N ILE A 48 -4.38 -6.98 -10.72
CA ILE A 48 -5.53 -7.37 -11.55
C ILE A 48 -5.61 -6.40 -12.71
N ARG A 49 -5.51 -6.94 -13.93
CA ARG A 49 -5.72 -6.17 -15.17
C ARG A 49 -7.11 -6.45 -15.69
N ARG A 50 -7.78 -5.40 -16.16
CA ARG A 50 -9.05 -5.57 -16.88
C ARG A 50 -8.75 -6.28 -18.20
N LYS A 51 -9.66 -7.17 -18.64
CA LYS A 51 -9.50 -7.98 -19.87
C LYS A 51 -9.17 -7.13 -21.10
N GLU A 52 -9.76 -5.94 -21.18
CA GLU A 52 -9.53 -4.91 -22.21
C GLU A 52 -8.05 -4.45 -22.27
N GLN A 53 -7.40 -4.27 -21.12
CA GLN A 53 -5.99 -3.86 -21.04
C GLN A 53 -5.03 -4.99 -21.40
N LEU A 54 -5.45 -6.25 -21.25
CA LEU A 54 -4.67 -7.40 -21.70
C LEU A 54 -4.69 -7.53 -23.22
N GLN A 55 -5.86 -7.30 -23.83
CA GLN A 55 -6.04 -7.34 -25.28
C GLN A 55 -5.30 -6.20 -25.97
N ALA A 56 -5.35 -4.98 -25.44
CA ALA A 56 -4.64 -3.82 -25.97
C ALA A 56 -3.10 -3.93 -25.91
N LYS A 57 -2.55 -4.84 -25.09
CA LYS A 57 -1.09 -5.09 -25.01
C LYS A 57 -0.62 -6.23 -25.93
N ALA A 58 -1.55 -7.00 -26.50
CA ALA A 58 -1.26 -8.15 -27.36
C ALA A 58 -1.42 -7.83 -28.86
N ALA A 59 -1.99 -6.67 -29.18
CA ALA A 59 -2.02 -6.07 -30.52
C ALA A 59 -0.85 -5.10 -30.69
#